data_AF-A0A7I7QMC8-F1
#
_entry.id   AF-A0A7I7QMC8-F1
#
_cell.length_a   1.000
_cell.length_b   1.000
_cell.length_c   1.000
_cell.angle_alpha   90.00
_cell.angle_beta   90.00
_cell.angle_gamma   90.00
#
_symmetry.space_group_name_H-M   'P 1'
#
loop_
_entity.id
_entity.type
_entity.pdbx_description
1 polymer ?
#
loop_
_entity_poly.entity_id
_entity_poly.type
_entity_poly.pdbx_seq_one_letter_code
_entity_poly.pdbx_strand_id
1 'polypeptide(L)' 'MAAGETTSVNNIRTAIRELSARAELAQKEGRTTDAAEIEQRIQHYREELGARP' A
#
# COMPACT_ATOMS: atom_id res chain seq x y z
N MET A 1 -21.56 -1.61 -13.97
CA MET A 1 -20.59 -2.73 -14.05
C MET A 1 -19.29 -2.21 -14.64
N ALA A 2 -18.18 -2.59 -14.01
CA ALA A 2 -16.78 -2.50 -14.47
C ALA A 2 -16.20 -1.10 -14.76
N ALA A 3 -15.81 -0.36 -13.71
CA ALA A 3 -14.68 0.56 -13.82
C ALA A 3 -13.40 -0.29 -13.67
N GLY A 4 -13.01 -0.95 -14.76
CA GLY A 4 -11.81 -1.77 -14.84
C GLY A 4 -10.56 -0.96 -14.47
N GLU A 5 -10.03 -1.24 -13.27
CA GLU A 5 -8.76 -1.97 -13.12
C GLU A 5 -7.61 -1.53 -14.03
N THR A 6 -7.45 -0.23 -14.26
CA THR A 6 -6.12 0.34 -14.47
C THR A 6 -5.74 1.01 -13.17
N THR A 7 -5.19 0.23 -12.23
CA THR A 7 -4.46 0.80 -11.08
C THR A 7 -3.28 1.57 -11.66
N SER A 8 -3.53 2.85 -11.96
CA SER A 8 -2.54 3.74 -12.54
C SER A 8 -1.42 3.91 -11.52
N VAL A 9 -0.20 4.09 -12.00
CA VAL A 9 1.01 4.30 -11.19
C VAL A 9 0.76 5.37 -10.11
N ASN A 10 0.00 6.40 -10.45
CA ASN A 10 -0.42 7.46 -9.53
C ASN A 10 -1.34 6.96 -8.41
N ASN A 11 -2.31 6.08 -8.75
CA ASN A 11 -3.20 5.46 -7.78
C ASN A 11 -2.45 4.49 -6.86
N ILE A 12 -1.48 3.73 -7.38
CA ILE A 12 -0.62 2.86 -6.57
C ILE A 12 0.18 3.70 -5.56
N ARG A 13 0.76 4.81 -5.99
CA ARG A 13 1.49 5.73 -5.10
C ARG A 13 0.59 6.33 -4.01
N THR A 14 -0.64 6.70 -4.36
CA THR A 14 -1.63 7.18 -3.39
C THR A 14 -1.97 6.09 -2.37
N ALA A 15 -2.27 4.88 -2.85
CA ALA A 15 -2.56 3.74 -1.98
C ALA A 15 -1.40 3.40 -1.04
N ILE A 16 -0.15 3.40 -1.54
CA ILE A 16 1.04 3.23 -0.70
C ILE A 16 1.08 4.28 0.41
N ARG A 17 0.83 5.55 0.09
CA ARG A 17 0.89 6.64 1.07
C ARG A 17 -0.19 6.51 2.15
N GLU A 18 -1.40 6.14 1.76
CA GLU A 18 -2.51 5.90 2.69
C GLU A 18 -2.25 4.69 3.60
N LEU A 19 -1.76 3.59 3.01
CA LEU A 19 -1.37 2.39 3.76
C LEU A 19 -0.22 2.69 4.72
N SER A 20 0.77 3.47 4.30
CA SER A 20 1.92 3.83 5.15
C SER A 20 1.47 4.62 6.38
N ALA A 21 0.52 5.54 6.23
CA ALA A 21 -0.05 6.27 7.36
C ALA A 21 -0.82 5.35 8.33
N ARG A 22 -1.53 4.34 7.80
CA ARG A 22 -2.22 3.34 8.63
C ARG A 22 -1.24 2.41 9.35
N ALA A 23 -0.16 1.99 8.70
CA ALA A 23 0.90 1.19 9.32
C ALA A 23 1.56 1.96 10.47
N GLU A 24 1.89 3.24 10.26
CA GLU A 24 2.47 4.08 11.31
C GLU A 24 1.51 4.25 12.50
N LEU A 25 0.22 4.43 12.24
CA LEU A 25 -0.80 4.48 13.29
C LEU A 25 -0.89 3.15 14.05
N ALA A 26 -0.95 2.03 13.34
CA ALA A 26 -0.99 0.69 13.93
C ALA A 26 0.25 0.41 14.79
N GLN A 27 1.45 0.82 14.35
CA GLN A 27 2.67 0.75 15.16
C GLN A 27 2.56 1.57 16.44
N LYS A 28 2.04 2.81 16.35
CA LYS A 28 1.82 3.68 17.53
C LYS A 28 0.80 3.11 18.51
N GLU A 29 -0.22 2.42 18.02
CA GLU A 29 -1.22 1.71 18.84
C GLU A 29 -0.72 0.36 19.37
N GLY A 30 0.50 -0.07 19.03
CA GLY A 30 1.06 -1.37 19.42
C GLY A 30 0.49 -2.55 18.63
N ARG A 31 -0.29 -2.30 17.56
CA ARG A 31 -0.86 -3.30 16.65
C ARG A 31 0.18 -3.68 15.58
N THR A 32 1.29 -4.25 16.03
CA THR A 32 2.43 -4.64 15.19
C THR A 32 2.06 -5.64 14.10
N THR A 33 1.12 -6.54 14.35
CA THR A 33 0.61 -7.50 13.34
C THR A 33 -0.08 -6.77 12.19
N ASP A 34 -0.93 -5.79 12.50
CA ASP A 34 -1.66 -5.00 11.50
C ASP A 34 -0.68 -4.15 10.69
N ALA A 35 0.30 -3.53 11.36
CA ALA A 35 1.38 -2.82 10.70
C ALA A 35 2.16 -3.72 9.74
N ALA A 36 2.57 -4.92 10.18
CA ALA A 36 3.34 -5.85 9.36
C ALA A 36 2.56 -6.33 8.11
N GLU A 37 1.27 -6.58 8.24
CA GLU A 37 0.38 -6.92 7.10
C GLU A 37 0.29 -5.75 6.11
N ILE A 38 0.13 -4.53 6.62
CA ILE A 38 0.06 -3.33 5.79
C ILE A 38 1.40 -3.05 5.09
N GLU A 39 2.52 -3.22 5.78
CA GLU A 39 3.87 -3.04 5.22
C GLU A 39 4.14 -4.06 4.10
N GLN A 40 3.75 -5.33 4.27
CA GLN A 40 3.85 -6.33 3.21
C GLN A 40 3.04 -5.95 1.96
N ARG A 41 1.84 -5.39 2.14
CA ARG A 41 1.03 -4.89 1.02
C ARG A 41 1.68 -3.71 0.31
N ILE A 42 2.27 -2.78 1.07
CA ILE A 42 3.04 -1.65 0.52
C ILE A 42 4.22 -2.17 -0.31
N GLN A 43 4.94 -3.17 0.20
CA GLN A 43 6.07 -3.78 -0.51
C GLN A 43 5.64 -4.33 -1.87
N HIS A 44 4.53 -5.08 -1.91
CA HIS A 44 3.98 -5.61 -3.16
C HIS A 44 3.63 -4.50 -4.16
N TYR A 45 2.99 -3.42 -3.71
CA TYR A 45 2.70 -2.26 -4.56
C TYR A 45 3.98 -1.55 -5.08
N ARG A 46 5.06 -1.52 -4.29
CA ARG A 46 6.34 -0.96 -4.72
C ARG A 46 7.03 -1.83 -5.76
N GLU A 47 6.92 -3.15 -5.64
CA GLU A 47 7.42 -4.09 -6.64
C GLU A 47 6.67 -3.92 -7.97
N GLU A 48 5.34 -3.81 -7.93
CA GLU A 48 4.51 -3.53 -9.11
C GLU A 48 4.86 -2.18 -9.77
N LEU A 49 5.27 -1.17 -8.99
CA LEU A 49 5.76 0.10 -9.49
C LEU A 49 7.14 -0.02 -10.13
N GLY A 50 8.04 -0.82 -9.57
CA GLY A 50 9.39 -1.04 -10.09
C GLY A 50 9.43 -1.93 -11.34
N ALA A 51 8.47 -2.83 -11.47
CA ALA A 51 8.32 -3.69 -12.64
C ALA A 51 7.77 -2.96 -13.88
N ARG A 52 7.17 -1.77 -13.70
CA ARG A 52 6.67 -0.92 -14.79
C ARG A 52 7.72 0.16 -15.11
N PRO A 53 8.38 0.11 -16.29
CA PRO A 53 9.46 1.03 -16.67
C PRO A 53 8.98 2.47 -16.89
#